data_AF-A0A957BL45-F1
#
_entry.id   AF-A0A957BL45-F1
#
_cell.length_a   1.000
_cell.length_b   1.000
_cell.length_c   1.000
_cell.angle_alpha   90.00
_cell.angle_beta   90.00
_cell.angle_gamma   90.00
#
_symmetry.space_group_name_H-M   'P 1'
#
loop_
_entity.id
_entity.type
_entity.pdbx_description
1 polymer ?
#
loop_
_entity_poly.entity_id
_entity_poly.type
_entity_poly.pdbx_seq_one_letter_code
_entity_poly.pdbx_strand_id
1 'polypeptide(L)'
;MLAYKPASSELIAEIEQAMASQGLAADVAAREVGETDSCGEFVLQATDFSIVFSQTNGLTPEQIARIIYQALPVEPVLKAGTVDVRFEADAALQFLQFNPVTKALSFTSERTPLEVALSLTDEVSLLSEVEAITAVPATDLFNQNVLVVVYDPLLNNGQRLSDFLGWNNHADLTTGTVTHFSQSSNNRLNYSVVETIIVDGWPQKIDGFVYTEEEYLAVYSGQASSHQPDNVDYNAIVNDPQLDICGKANRGEIDEVWIYNGPWFGFWESTLVGPGGYWYNSNPVPGPYDCTELVPIMGPSPERGLESAVHNFGHRTESTMSQVYGSWVQNRIAHGWEAFALTMALAPDFSYSGCGNTHYPPNGANDYDYGNLGTALTNCDDFWNYPELSNPPDVAQAVTCNTWGCNEVGYQNYWYTRLPANDGCDVDNVANDWWQYFVHPELANNPSALCSATPTPTPTNTATPTNTPRPTNTPTATPTNTPTATNSPTPTHTATNTPTPTETSVNTPTPTPTHTATPTIVPSITPTIDVGSGEDHFVYLPMIQK
;
A
#
# COMPACT_ATOMS: atom_id res chain seq x y z
N MET A 1 -1.58 -38.83 -12.01
CA MET A 1 -0.19 -39.28 -12.30
C MET A 1 0.47 -38.14 -13.06
N LEU A 2 1.61 -37.62 -12.62
CA LEU A 2 2.28 -36.49 -13.28
C LEU A 2 2.59 -36.85 -14.74
N ALA A 3 2.00 -36.08 -15.65
CA ALA A 3 2.12 -36.22 -17.09
C ALA A 3 2.81 -34.99 -17.67
N TYR A 4 3.47 -35.19 -18.80
CA TYR A 4 4.18 -34.11 -19.48
C TYR A 4 3.86 -34.13 -20.97
N LYS A 5 3.65 -32.94 -21.53
CA LYS A 5 3.51 -32.78 -22.99
C LYS A 5 4.27 -31.54 -23.48
N PRO A 6 4.67 -31.47 -24.75
CA PRO A 6 5.24 -30.26 -25.33
C PRO A 6 4.22 -29.12 -25.25
N ALA A 7 4.68 -27.89 -24.98
CA ALA A 7 3.84 -26.70 -25.07
C ALA A 7 3.52 -26.36 -26.55
N SER A 8 2.55 -25.46 -26.78
CA SER A 8 2.20 -25.03 -28.13
C SER A 8 3.37 -24.27 -28.80
N SER A 9 3.51 -24.44 -30.11
CA SER A 9 4.51 -23.69 -30.90
C SER A 9 4.20 -22.18 -30.95
N GLU A 10 2.93 -21.81 -30.74
CA GLU A 10 2.48 -20.41 -30.66
C GLU A 10 3.02 -19.74 -29.39
N LEU A 11 2.90 -20.39 -28.22
CA LEU A 11 3.45 -19.88 -26.96
C LEU A 11 4.96 -19.69 -27.04
N ILE A 12 5.68 -20.64 -27.66
CA ILE A 12 7.13 -20.55 -27.84
C ILE A 12 7.49 -19.34 -28.71
N ALA A 13 6.80 -19.17 -29.85
CA ALA A 13 7.06 -18.05 -30.77
C ALA A 13 6.74 -16.69 -30.14
N GLU A 14 5.70 -16.58 -29.32
CA GLU A 14 5.35 -15.35 -28.60
C GLU A 14 6.44 -14.94 -27.61
N ILE A 15 6.97 -15.89 -26.84
CA ILE A 15 8.05 -15.65 -25.87
C ILE A 15 9.33 -15.23 -26.60
N GLU A 16 9.70 -15.92 -27.67
CA GLU A 16 10.87 -15.58 -28.49
C GLU A 16 10.74 -14.17 -29.11
N GLN A 17 9.55 -13.83 -29.61
CA GLN A 17 9.27 -12.51 -30.16
C GLN A 17 9.32 -11.41 -29.09
N ALA A 18 8.80 -11.67 -27.88
CA ALA A 18 8.86 -10.74 -26.76
C ALA A 18 10.32 -10.46 -26.35
N MET A 19 11.17 -11.49 -26.25
CA MET A 19 12.60 -11.32 -25.96
C MET A 19 13.33 -10.59 -27.09
N ALA A 20 13.02 -10.93 -28.35
CA ALA A 20 13.62 -10.28 -29.51
C ALA A 20 13.27 -8.78 -29.60
N SER A 21 12.06 -8.40 -29.18
CA SER A 21 11.63 -6.99 -29.11
C SER A 21 12.46 -6.15 -28.13
N GLN A 22 13.06 -6.81 -27.14
CA GLN A 22 13.96 -6.22 -26.13
C GLN A 22 15.44 -6.43 -26.48
N GLY A 23 15.75 -6.84 -27.72
CA GLY A 23 17.12 -7.01 -28.20
C GLY A 23 17.82 -8.29 -27.75
N LEU A 24 17.09 -9.28 -27.22
CA LEU A 24 17.63 -10.59 -26.83
C LEU A 24 17.16 -11.69 -27.79
N ALA A 25 18.11 -12.31 -28.49
CA ALA A 25 17.85 -13.44 -29.36
C ALA A 25 17.97 -14.76 -28.56
N ALA A 26 16.83 -15.43 -28.37
CA ALA A 26 16.72 -16.67 -27.60
C ALA A 26 16.11 -17.80 -28.44
N ASP A 27 16.54 -19.04 -28.16
CA ASP A 27 15.88 -20.28 -28.56
C ASP A 27 15.14 -20.84 -27.33
N VAL A 28 13.82 -21.00 -27.43
CA VAL A 28 12.96 -21.34 -26.30
C VAL A 28 12.32 -22.72 -26.51
N ALA A 29 12.51 -23.60 -25.52
CA ALA A 29 11.78 -24.86 -25.41
C ALA A 29 10.88 -24.85 -24.17
N ALA A 30 9.64 -25.31 -24.31
CA ALA A 30 8.68 -25.34 -23.21
C ALA A 30 7.97 -26.69 -23.08
N ARG A 31 7.72 -27.10 -21.83
CA ARG A 31 7.07 -28.36 -21.48
C ARG A 31 5.99 -28.14 -20.43
N GLU A 32 4.77 -28.55 -20.76
CA GLU A 32 3.64 -28.49 -19.83
C GLU A 32 3.69 -29.67 -18.85
N VAL A 33 3.52 -29.36 -17.57
CA VAL A 33 3.50 -30.28 -16.43
C VAL A 33 2.11 -30.25 -15.82
N GLY A 34 1.50 -31.41 -15.65
CA GLY A 34 0.15 -31.48 -15.14
C GLY A 34 -0.28 -32.89 -14.78
N GLU A 35 -1.55 -33.01 -14.40
CA GLU A 35 -2.15 -34.30 -14.09
C GLU A 35 -3.19 -34.66 -15.13
N THR A 36 -3.15 -35.90 -15.59
CA THR A 36 -4.25 -36.47 -16.37
C THR A 36 -5.27 -37.06 -15.41
N ASP A 37 -6.50 -36.58 -15.50
CA ASP A 37 -7.59 -37.08 -14.66
C ASP A 37 -8.02 -38.51 -15.10
N SER A 38 -8.97 -39.10 -14.36
CA SER A 38 -9.47 -40.44 -14.66
C SER A 38 -10.24 -40.53 -16.00
N CYS A 39 -10.58 -39.39 -16.60
CA CYS A 39 -11.26 -39.27 -17.88
C CYS A 39 -10.28 -39.10 -19.06
N GLY A 40 -8.99 -38.94 -18.79
CA GLY A 40 -7.96 -38.72 -19.82
C GLY A 40 -7.70 -37.26 -20.16
N GLU A 41 -8.31 -36.32 -19.43
CA GLU A 41 -8.16 -34.88 -19.63
C GLU A 41 -6.92 -34.36 -18.90
N PHE A 42 -6.06 -33.60 -19.58
CA PHE A 42 -4.84 -33.05 -19.00
C PHE A 42 -5.12 -31.71 -18.36
N VAL A 43 -5.00 -31.66 -17.03
CA VAL A 43 -5.09 -30.44 -16.24
C VAL A 43 -3.69 -29.88 -16.05
N LEU A 44 -3.44 -28.72 -16.67
CA LEU A 44 -2.16 -28.02 -16.58
C LEU A 44 -1.95 -27.48 -15.16
N GLN A 45 -0.77 -27.74 -14.59
CA GLN A 45 -0.37 -27.21 -13.29
C GLN A 45 0.75 -26.18 -13.41
N ALA A 46 1.72 -26.44 -14.29
CA ALA A 46 2.82 -25.52 -14.55
C ALA A 46 3.44 -25.73 -15.94
N THR A 47 4.22 -24.76 -16.42
CA THR A 47 5.02 -24.90 -17.64
C THR A 47 6.50 -24.70 -17.33
N ASP A 48 7.32 -25.71 -17.62
CA ASP A 48 8.77 -25.63 -17.53
C ASP A 48 9.33 -25.02 -18.83
N PHE A 49 10.30 -24.13 -18.71
CA PHE A 49 10.95 -23.44 -19.83
C PHE A 49 12.45 -23.71 -19.84
N SER A 50 13.03 -23.84 -21.04
CA SER A 50 14.46 -23.88 -21.29
C SER A 50 14.78 -22.82 -22.33
N ILE A 51 15.52 -21.80 -21.95
CA ILE A 51 15.81 -20.63 -22.77
C ILE A 51 17.31 -20.58 -23.02
N VAL A 52 17.71 -20.52 -24.29
CA VAL A 52 19.11 -20.44 -24.69
C VAL A 52 19.35 -19.14 -25.44
N PHE A 53 20.13 -18.24 -24.86
CA PHE A 53 20.52 -16.99 -25.49
C PHE A 53 21.79 -17.18 -26.33
N SER A 54 21.72 -16.77 -27.59
CA SER A 54 22.86 -16.77 -28.51
C SER A 54 23.88 -15.67 -28.18
N GLN A 55 23.42 -14.56 -27.59
CA GLN A 55 24.25 -13.41 -27.16
C GLN A 55 23.50 -12.55 -26.14
N THR A 56 24.23 -11.88 -25.25
CA THR A 56 23.67 -11.02 -24.18
C THR A 56 23.62 -9.54 -24.56
N ASN A 57 24.26 -9.13 -25.66
CA ASN A 57 24.28 -7.74 -26.16
C ASN A 57 24.67 -6.69 -25.10
N GLY A 58 25.49 -7.07 -24.11
CA GLY A 58 25.93 -6.16 -23.04
C GLY A 58 24.93 -5.96 -21.91
N LEU A 59 23.79 -6.67 -21.91
CA LEU A 59 22.80 -6.63 -20.84
C LEU A 59 23.30 -7.38 -19.59
N THR A 60 22.98 -6.84 -18.42
CA THR A 60 23.31 -7.50 -17.15
C THR A 60 22.39 -8.70 -16.91
N PRO A 61 22.81 -9.68 -16.09
CA PRO A 61 21.97 -10.83 -15.74
C PRO A 61 20.59 -10.43 -15.18
N GLU A 62 20.49 -9.32 -14.46
CA GLU A 62 19.25 -8.79 -13.88
C GLU A 62 18.34 -8.22 -14.97
N GLN A 63 18.90 -7.52 -15.96
CA GLN A 63 18.15 -7.02 -17.11
C GLN A 63 17.60 -8.19 -17.95
N ILE A 64 18.42 -9.23 -18.14
CA ILE A 64 18.01 -10.45 -18.83
C ILE A 64 16.91 -11.17 -18.05
N ALA A 65 17.03 -11.28 -16.72
CA ALA A 65 15.99 -11.86 -15.87
C ALA A 65 14.66 -11.09 -15.93
N ARG A 66 14.71 -9.76 -15.99
CA ARG A 66 13.51 -8.92 -16.14
C ARG A 66 12.82 -9.13 -17.49
N ILE A 67 13.59 -9.24 -18.56
CA ILE A 67 13.05 -9.51 -19.91
C ILE A 67 12.40 -10.91 -19.95
N ILE A 68 13.04 -11.92 -19.33
CA ILE A 68 12.44 -13.25 -19.20
C ILE A 68 11.13 -13.17 -18.42
N TYR A 69 11.09 -12.45 -17.30
CA TYR A 69 9.88 -12.32 -16.49
C TYR A 69 8.71 -11.68 -17.24
N GLN A 70 8.98 -10.63 -18.02
CA GLN A 70 7.96 -9.95 -18.83
C GLN A 70 7.48 -10.78 -20.02
N ALA A 71 8.35 -11.64 -20.56
CA ALA A 71 8.03 -12.48 -21.71
C ALA A 71 7.27 -13.76 -21.33
N LEU A 72 7.44 -14.29 -20.11
CA LEU A 72 6.74 -15.48 -19.65
C LEU A 72 5.31 -15.13 -19.21
N PRO A 73 4.27 -15.83 -19.70
CA PRO A 73 2.90 -15.56 -19.31
C PRO A 73 2.64 -16.08 -17.88
N VAL A 74 2.63 -15.16 -16.91
CA VAL A 74 2.25 -15.45 -15.52
C VAL A 74 0.79 -15.07 -15.31
N GLU A 75 -0.12 -15.83 -15.93
CA GLU A 75 -1.57 -15.68 -15.77
C GLU A 75 -2.07 -16.46 -14.53
N PRO A 76 -3.23 -16.14 -13.94
CA PRO A 76 -3.74 -16.85 -12.75
C PRO A 76 -4.03 -18.35 -12.97
N VAL A 77 -4.05 -18.82 -14.23
CA VAL A 77 -4.24 -20.23 -14.62
C VAL A 77 -2.93 -20.93 -15.01
N LEU A 78 -1.87 -20.19 -15.32
CA LEU A 78 -0.58 -20.72 -15.78
C LEU A 78 0.53 -20.31 -14.82
N LYS A 79 1.02 -21.26 -14.03
CA LYS A 79 2.22 -21.05 -13.20
C LYS A 79 3.46 -21.42 -14.02
N ALA A 80 4.43 -20.52 -14.12
CA ALA A 80 5.76 -20.91 -14.57
C ALA A 80 6.33 -21.94 -13.58
N GLY A 81 6.76 -23.09 -14.08
CA GLY A 81 7.44 -24.13 -13.33
C GLY A 81 8.93 -23.81 -13.19
N THR A 82 9.77 -24.74 -13.64
CA THR A 82 11.23 -24.53 -13.70
C THR A 82 11.61 -23.75 -14.94
N VAL A 83 12.38 -22.66 -14.79
CA VAL A 83 12.95 -21.91 -15.92
C VAL A 83 14.46 -22.11 -15.92
N ASP A 84 14.95 -22.89 -16.88
CA ASP A 84 16.37 -23.14 -17.14
C ASP A 84 16.88 -22.13 -18.18
N VAL A 85 17.87 -21.31 -17.85
CA VAL A 85 18.45 -20.31 -18.79
C VAL A 85 19.92 -20.63 -19.09
N ARG A 86 20.33 -20.50 -20.35
CA ARG A 86 21.70 -20.75 -20.83
C ARG A 86 22.19 -19.68 -21.80
N PHE A 87 23.50 -19.51 -21.90
CA PHE A 87 24.16 -18.60 -22.84
C PHE A 87 25.18 -19.37 -23.70
N GLU A 88 25.16 -19.17 -25.03
CA GLU A 88 26.04 -19.93 -25.95
C GLU A 88 27.48 -19.39 -26.01
N ALA A 89 27.71 -18.13 -25.64
CA ALA A 89 28.97 -17.42 -25.84
C ALA A 89 29.66 -17.01 -24.53
N ASP A 90 29.83 -17.94 -23.58
CA ASP A 90 31.00 -17.95 -22.69
C ASP A 90 31.17 -19.33 -22.03
N ALA A 91 32.36 -19.92 -22.15
CA ALA A 91 32.64 -21.33 -21.86
C ALA A 91 32.82 -21.65 -20.35
N ALA A 92 31.94 -21.13 -19.50
CA ALA A 92 31.73 -21.59 -18.14
C ALA A 92 30.22 -21.62 -17.89
N LEU A 93 29.63 -22.81 -17.89
CA LEU A 93 28.19 -23.03 -17.71
C LEU A 93 27.71 -22.34 -16.42
N GLN A 94 27.13 -21.15 -16.55
CA GLN A 94 26.35 -20.51 -15.50
C GLN A 94 24.90 -20.90 -15.70
N PHE A 95 24.36 -21.70 -14.78
CA PHE A 95 22.94 -21.97 -14.71
C PHE A 95 22.29 -20.86 -13.91
N LEU A 96 21.39 -20.10 -14.53
CA LEU A 96 20.51 -19.18 -13.84
C LEU A 96 19.23 -19.94 -13.51
N GLN A 97 19.04 -20.28 -12.23
CA GLN A 97 17.79 -20.85 -11.76
C GLN A 97 16.94 -19.72 -11.18
N PHE A 98 15.85 -19.43 -11.89
CA PHE A 98 14.87 -18.43 -11.50
C PHE A 98 13.71 -19.12 -10.78
N ASN A 99 13.40 -18.69 -9.56
CA ASN A 99 12.21 -19.12 -8.85
C ASN A 99 11.10 -18.06 -9.01
N PRO A 100 10.05 -18.32 -9.81
CA PRO A 100 9.00 -17.33 -10.07
C PRO A 100 8.13 -17.03 -8.85
N VAL A 101 8.16 -17.88 -7.81
CA VAL A 101 7.39 -17.71 -6.57
C VAL A 101 8.15 -16.85 -5.56
N THR A 102 9.47 -17.02 -5.45
CA THR A 102 10.30 -16.29 -4.47
C THR A 102 11.09 -15.12 -5.07
N LYS A 103 11.04 -14.93 -6.40
CA LYS A 103 11.83 -13.96 -7.17
C LYS A 103 13.34 -14.07 -6.96
N ALA A 104 13.82 -15.21 -6.46
CA ALA A 104 15.23 -15.44 -6.20
C ALA A 104 15.96 -15.83 -7.49
N LEU A 105 17.10 -15.18 -7.73
CA LEU A 105 18.07 -15.54 -8.75
C LEU A 105 19.20 -16.31 -8.08
N SER A 106 19.46 -17.52 -8.54
CA SER A 106 20.63 -18.28 -8.08
C SER A 106 21.50 -18.68 -9.27
N PHE A 107 22.79 -18.38 -9.16
CA PHE A 107 23.79 -18.82 -10.12
C PHE A 107 24.41 -20.10 -9.58
N THR A 108 24.33 -21.18 -10.36
CA THR A 108 24.96 -22.45 -10.00
C THR A 108 25.86 -22.92 -11.14
N SER A 109 26.92 -23.65 -10.78
CA SER A 109 27.76 -24.38 -11.73
C SER A 109 27.35 -25.86 -11.88
N GLU A 110 26.37 -26.33 -11.09
CA GLU A 110 25.96 -27.74 -11.06
C GLU A 110 24.43 -27.91 -10.83
N ARG A 111 23.82 -28.83 -11.61
CA ARG A 111 22.39 -29.20 -11.51
C ARG A 111 22.10 -29.97 -10.22
N THR A 112 21.33 -29.42 -9.27
CA THR A 112 20.70 -30.22 -8.19
C THR A 112 19.28 -29.74 -7.84
N PRO A 113 18.38 -30.61 -7.33
CA PRO A 113 16.96 -30.30 -7.12
C PRO A 113 16.63 -29.79 -5.69
N LEU A 114 15.79 -28.76 -5.64
CA LEU A 114 15.00 -28.13 -4.54
C LEU A 114 15.14 -28.64 -3.08
N GLU A 115 15.44 -27.73 -2.13
CA GLU A 115 14.66 -27.45 -0.89
C GLU A 115 15.35 -26.42 0.07
N VAL A 116 14.53 -25.51 0.62
CA VAL A 116 14.57 -24.93 2.00
C VAL A 116 15.63 -23.88 2.40
N ALA A 117 15.11 -22.65 2.57
CA ALA A 117 15.28 -21.67 3.66
C ALA A 117 16.54 -20.78 3.86
N LEU A 118 16.20 -19.54 4.26
CA LEU A 118 16.80 -18.65 5.26
C LEU A 118 17.89 -17.62 4.85
N SER A 119 17.47 -16.34 5.02
CA SER A 119 18.12 -15.31 5.85
C SER A 119 19.33 -14.53 5.33
N LEU A 120 19.06 -13.25 5.05
CA LEU A 120 19.71 -12.01 5.51
C LEU A 120 21.18 -11.68 5.16
N THR A 121 21.32 -10.36 4.90
CA THR A 121 22.39 -9.41 5.26
C THR A 121 23.53 -9.09 4.28
N ASP A 122 23.62 -7.76 4.07
CA ASP A 122 24.78 -6.88 3.92
C ASP A 122 25.27 -6.42 2.53
N GLU A 123 25.13 -5.09 2.38
CA GLU A 123 25.89 -4.08 1.63
C GLU A 123 26.88 -4.50 0.54
N VAL A 124 26.75 -3.89 -0.65
CA VAL A 124 27.91 -3.36 -1.39
C VAL A 124 27.55 -2.07 -2.13
N SER A 125 28.24 -1.00 -1.75
CA SER A 125 28.45 0.25 -2.51
C SER A 125 29.56 0.06 -3.56
N LEU A 126 29.38 0.59 -4.77
CA LEU A 126 30.32 1.51 -5.49
C LEU A 126 30.16 1.49 -7.04
N LEU A 127 29.63 2.62 -7.55
CA LEU A 127 30.11 3.50 -8.65
C LEU A 127 30.65 2.87 -9.96
N SER A 128 29.97 3.10 -11.10
CA SER A 128 30.20 4.18 -12.13
C SER A 128 30.85 3.56 -13.38
N GLU A 129 30.56 3.88 -14.64
CA GLU A 129 30.08 5.09 -15.31
C GLU A 129 29.81 4.72 -16.79
N VAL A 130 28.67 5.08 -17.39
CA VAL A 130 28.55 5.34 -18.84
C VAL A 130 27.47 6.40 -19.04
N GLU A 131 27.86 7.57 -19.57
CA GLU A 131 26.96 8.64 -19.98
C GLU A 131 26.00 8.18 -21.08
N ALA A 132 24.74 8.00 -20.71
CA ALA A 132 23.60 8.32 -21.55
C ALA A 132 22.77 9.35 -20.76
N ILE A 133 22.28 10.39 -21.43
CA ILE A 133 21.36 11.35 -20.82
C ILE A 133 20.06 10.60 -20.58
N THR A 134 19.90 10.03 -19.39
CA THR A 134 18.73 9.29 -18.92
C THR A 134 18.40 9.80 -17.53
N ALA A 135 17.13 10.14 -17.28
CA ALA A 135 16.65 10.41 -15.94
C ALA A 135 17.09 9.27 -15.01
N VAL A 136 17.74 9.61 -13.90
CA VAL A 136 18.17 8.64 -12.91
C VAL A 136 16.94 8.30 -12.08
N PRO A 137 16.51 7.03 -12.01
CA PRO A 137 15.41 6.65 -11.14
C PRO A 137 15.80 6.96 -9.70
N ALA A 138 14.88 7.60 -8.96
CA ALA A 138 15.13 8.00 -7.59
C ALA A 138 15.49 6.79 -6.72
N THR A 139 16.58 6.92 -5.96
CA THR A 139 17.16 5.82 -5.18
C THR A 139 16.48 5.60 -3.82
N ASP A 140 15.55 6.49 -3.45
CA ASP A 140 14.93 6.45 -2.13
C ASP A 140 14.05 5.22 -1.97
N LEU A 141 14.27 4.52 -0.85
CA LEU A 141 13.43 3.46 -0.35
C LEU A 141 12.56 4.03 0.77
N PHE A 142 11.25 3.95 0.58
CA PHE A 142 10.25 4.33 1.56
C PHE A 142 9.87 3.12 2.39
N ASN A 143 10.24 3.13 3.67
CA ASN A 143 9.78 2.14 4.63
C ASN A 143 8.73 2.82 5.51
N GLN A 144 7.54 2.24 5.57
CA GLN A 144 6.38 2.82 6.25
C GLN A 144 5.82 1.85 7.26
N ASN A 145 5.86 2.22 8.53
CA ASN A 145 5.30 1.46 9.63
C ASN A 145 3.80 1.76 9.75
N VAL A 146 2.98 0.71 9.63
CA VAL A 146 1.52 0.85 9.61
C VAL A 146 0.92 0.23 10.87
N LEU A 147 0.07 1.01 11.55
CA LEU A 147 -0.88 0.48 12.52
C LEU A 147 -2.15 0.04 11.80
N VAL A 148 -2.53 -1.23 11.95
CA VAL A 148 -3.82 -1.71 11.45
C VAL A 148 -4.82 -1.75 12.60
N VAL A 149 -5.93 -1.05 12.47
CA VAL A 149 -7.07 -1.09 13.40
C VAL A 149 -8.24 -1.74 12.69
N VAL A 150 -8.93 -2.67 13.35
CA VAL A 150 -10.02 -3.44 12.74
C VAL A 150 -11.25 -3.33 13.63
N TYR A 151 -12.26 -2.59 13.19
CA TYR A 151 -13.57 -2.58 13.83
C TYR A 151 -14.35 -3.80 13.40
N ASP A 152 -14.31 -4.85 14.22
CA ASP A 152 -14.97 -6.13 13.95
C ASP A 152 -15.65 -6.66 15.23
N PRO A 153 -16.83 -6.14 15.59
CA PRO A 153 -17.51 -6.48 16.84
C PRO A 153 -17.77 -7.98 16.99
N LEU A 154 -17.62 -8.52 18.20
CA LEU A 154 -18.03 -9.88 18.54
C LEU A 154 -19.55 -9.89 18.78
N LEU A 155 -20.26 -10.64 17.97
CA LEU A 155 -21.71 -10.74 18.05
C LEU A 155 -22.15 -11.72 19.14
N ASN A 156 -23.41 -11.62 19.58
CA ASN A 156 -23.99 -12.50 20.60
C ASN A 156 -23.97 -14.00 20.23
N ASN A 157 -23.87 -14.32 18.93
CA ASN A 157 -23.75 -15.69 18.44
C ASN A 157 -22.31 -16.26 18.55
N GLY A 158 -21.35 -15.46 19.02
CA GLY A 158 -19.94 -15.83 19.18
C GLY A 158 -19.08 -15.69 17.93
N GLN A 159 -19.62 -15.15 16.83
CA GLN A 159 -18.86 -14.84 15.62
C GLN A 159 -18.47 -13.36 15.59
N ARG A 160 -17.35 -13.04 14.93
CA ARG A 160 -17.03 -11.67 14.53
C ARG A 160 -18.01 -11.22 13.44
N LEU A 161 -18.29 -9.91 13.37
CA LEU A 161 -19.22 -9.33 12.39
C LEU A 161 -18.82 -9.69 10.95
N SER A 162 -17.54 -9.59 10.63
CA SER A 162 -16.99 -9.91 9.32
C SER A 162 -17.27 -11.36 8.91
N ASP A 163 -16.99 -12.32 9.81
CA ASP A 163 -17.27 -13.75 9.62
C ASP A 163 -18.77 -14.03 9.45
N PHE A 164 -19.60 -13.38 10.27
CA PHE A 164 -21.05 -13.55 10.22
C PHE A 164 -21.65 -13.04 8.91
N LEU A 165 -21.17 -11.91 8.40
CA LEU A 165 -21.64 -11.31 7.16
C LEU A 165 -20.93 -11.84 5.91
N GLY A 166 -19.89 -12.68 6.07
CA GLY A 166 -19.14 -13.25 4.95
C GLY A 166 -18.29 -12.22 4.21
N TRP A 167 -17.78 -11.23 4.93
CA TRP A 167 -16.86 -10.23 4.38
C TRP A 167 -15.45 -10.80 4.16
N ASN A 168 -14.65 -10.09 3.37
CA ASN A 168 -13.27 -10.46 3.12
C ASN A 168 -12.42 -10.35 4.40
N ASN A 169 -11.37 -11.17 4.48
CA ASN A 169 -10.45 -11.11 5.61
C ASN A 169 -9.57 -9.84 5.52
N HIS A 170 -9.56 -9.02 6.57
CA HIS A 170 -8.77 -7.79 6.61
C HIS A 170 -7.26 -8.03 6.41
N ALA A 171 -6.72 -9.17 6.89
CA ALA A 171 -5.30 -9.49 6.76
C ALA A 171 -4.92 -9.83 5.32
N ASP A 172 -5.82 -10.48 4.57
CA ASP A 172 -5.62 -10.75 3.14
C ASP A 172 -5.65 -9.44 2.34
N LEU A 173 -6.60 -8.55 2.63
CA LEU A 173 -6.66 -7.21 2.02
C LEU A 173 -5.42 -6.37 2.38
N THR A 174 -4.95 -6.44 3.63
CA THR A 174 -3.74 -5.74 4.10
C THR A 174 -2.55 -6.24 3.30
N THR A 175 -2.34 -7.56 3.25
CA THR A 175 -1.23 -8.19 2.52
C THR A 175 -1.29 -7.88 1.02
N GLY A 176 -2.48 -7.90 0.43
CA GLY A 176 -2.70 -7.53 -0.96
C GLY A 176 -2.34 -6.08 -1.25
N THR A 177 -2.72 -5.16 -0.36
CA THR A 177 -2.43 -3.72 -0.47
C THR A 177 -0.93 -3.45 -0.35
N VAL A 178 -0.27 -4.04 0.66
CA VAL A 178 1.20 -3.98 0.82
C VAL A 178 1.91 -4.50 -0.44
N THR A 179 1.45 -5.65 -0.96
CA THR A 179 2.02 -6.26 -2.15
C THR A 179 1.82 -5.38 -3.39
N HIS A 180 0.62 -4.80 -3.55
CA HIS A 180 0.30 -3.92 -4.66
C HIS A 180 1.26 -2.73 -4.71
N PHE A 181 1.42 -2.01 -3.60
CA PHE A 181 2.30 -0.83 -3.57
C PHE A 181 3.78 -1.16 -3.66
N SER A 182 4.22 -2.29 -3.10
CA SER A 182 5.58 -2.78 -3.32
C SER A 182 5.82 -3.07 -4.81
N GLN A 183 4.87 -3.68 -5.51
CA GLN A 183 5.00 -3.98 -6.93
C GLN A 183 4.95 -2.71 -7.80
N SER A 184 3.96 -1.85 -7.58
CA SER A 184 3.72 -0.69 -8.43
C SER A 184 4.76 0.42 -8.27
N SER A 185 5.42 0.50 -7.11
CA SER A 185 6.56 1.38 -6.85
C SER A 185 7.93 0.76 -7.22
N ASN A 186 7.97 -0.40 -7.87
CA ASN A 186 9.20 -1.14 -8.16
C ASN A 186 10.05 -1.46 -6.90
N ASN A 187 9.39 -1.90 -5.83
CA ASN A 187 9.89 -2.22 -4.49
C ASN A 187 10.48 -1.04 -3.71
N ARG A 188 10.19 0.20 -4.14
CA ARG A 188 10.63 1.40 -3.41
C ARG A 188 9.79 1.64 -2.17
N LEU A 189 8.48 1.40 -2.23
CA LEU A 189 7.57 1.54 -1.10
C LEU A 189 7.32 0.19 -0.42
N ASN A 190 7.71 0.09 0.85
CA ASN A 190 7.60 -1.09 1.67
C ASN A 190 6.84 -0.75 2.95
N TYR A 191 5.58 -1.17 3.00
CA TYR A 191 4.77 -1.10 4.21
C TYR A 191 5.12 -2.27 5.15
N SER A 192 5.32 -1.96 6.43
CA SER A 192 5.51 -2.91 7.51
C SER A 192 4.39 -2.75 8.51
N VAL A 193 3.52 -3.76 8.64
CA VAL A 193 2.49 -3.77 9.68
C VAL A 193 3.17 -4.02 11.02
N VAL A 194 3.25 -2.98 11.86
CA VAL A 194 3.93 -3.07 13.16
C VAL A 194 3.02 -3.62 14.25
N GLU A 195 1.71 -3.38 14.13
CA GLU A 195 0.71 -3.82 15.08
C GLU A 195 -0.66 -3.92 14.40
N THR A 196 -1.44 -4.93 14.81
CA THR A 196 -2.86 -5.05 14.45
C THR A 196 -3.70 -5.08 15.72
N ILE A 197 -4.64 -4.14 15.85
CA ILE A 197 -5.57 -4.03 16.97
C ILE A 197 -6.98 -4.36 16.46
N ILE A 198 -7.59 -5.41 17.01
CA ILE A 198 -9.00 -5.73 16.74
C ILE A 198 -9.85 -5.09 17.83
N VAL A 199 -10.69 -4.15 17.43
CA VAL A 199 -11.60 -3.43 18.32
C VAL A 199 -12.91 -4.21 18.44
N ASP A 200 -13.17 -4.71 19.65
CA ASP A 200 -14.41 -5.40 20.00
C ASP A 200 -15.51 -4.39 20.36
N GLY A 201 -15.95 -3.60 19.38
CA GLY A 201 -16.93 -2.54 19.62
C GLY A 201 -17.35 -1.82 18.35
N TRP A 202 -18.50 -1.15 18.44
CA TRP A 202 -19.03 -0.31 17.37
C TRP A 202 -18.43 1.09 17.48
N PRO A 203 -17.98 1.70 16.37
CA PRO A 203 -17.38 3.02 16.41
C PRO A 203 -18.43 4.09 16.77
N GLN A 204 -18.01 5.06 17.57
CA GLN A 204 -18.83 6.21 17.95
C GLN A 204 -18.94 7.20 16.79
N LYS A 205 -20.15 7.69 16.51
CA LYS A 205 -20.42 8.75 15.55
C LYS A 205 -20.18 10.13 16.16
N ILE A 206 -20.08 11.14 15.30
CA ILE A 206 -19.74 12.52 15.70
C ILE A 206 -20.72 13.16 16.68
N ASP A 207 -21.94 12.64 16.80
CA ASP A 207 -22.96 13.08 17.76
C ASP A 207 -23.04 12.19 19.03
N GLY A 208 -22.11 11.26 19.18
CA GLY A 208 -22.04 10.33 20.31
C GLY A 208 -22.88 9.05 20.12
N PHE A 209 -23.58 8.91 19.00
CA PHE A 209 -24.33 7.68 18.73
C PHE A 209 -23.38 6.49 18.51
N VAL A 210 -23.74 5.34 19.07
CA VAL A 210 -23.04 4.06 18.89
C VAL A 210 -24.10 3.01 18.58
N TYR A 211 -23.97 2.30 17.46
CA TYR A 211 -24.89 1.21 17.15
C TYR A 211 -24.82 0.12 18.21
N THR A 212 -25.97 -0.46 18.53
CA THR A 212 -26.03 -1.82 19.07
C THR A 212 -25.98 -2.84 17.94
N GLU A 213 -25.68 -4.11 18.27
CA GLU A 213 -25.72 -5.22 17.30
C GLU A 213 -27.07 -5.32 16.58
N GLU A 214 -28.17 -5.24 17.33
CA GLU A 214 -29.53 -5.34 16.77
C GLU A 214 -29.82 -4.19 15.80
N GLU A 215 -29.48 -2.95 16.18
CA GLU A 215 -29.68 -1.78 15.33
C GLU A 215 -28.85 -1.87 14.05
N TYR A 216 -27.56 -2.23 14.15
CA TYR A 216 -26.70 -2.34 12.99
C TYR A 216 -27.17 -3.42 12.01
N LEU A 217 -27.52 -4.62 12.51
CA LEU A 217 -27.99 -5.71 11.66
C LEU A 217 -29.36 -5.40 11.04
N ALA A 218 -30.21 -4.62 11.72
CA ALA A 218 -31.45 -4.12 11.14
C ALA A 218 -31.19 -3.13 10.00
N VAL A 219 -30.20 -2.24 10.14
CA VAL A 219 -29.78 -1.34 9.04
C VAL A 219 -29.19 -2.15 7.88
N TYR A 220 -28.26 -3.05 8.16
CA TYR A 220 -27.58 -3.87 7.14
C TYR A 220 -28.56 -4.73 6.33
N SER A 221 -29.61 -5.27 6.96
CA SER A 221 -30.64 -6.06 6.29
C SER A 221 -31.76 -5.23 5.64
N GLY A 222 -31.67 -3.90 5.67
CA GLY A 222 -32.67 -2.98 5.10
C GLY A 222 -33.98 -2.92 5.90
N GLN A 223 -33.98 -3.36 7.16
CA GLN A 223 -35.13 -3.34 8.06
C GLN A 223 -35.27 -2.02 8.83
N ALA A 224 -34.18 -1.25 8.95
CA ALA A 224 -34.14 0.07 9.56
C ALA A 224 -33.37 1.06 8.67
N SER A 225 -33.63 2.35 8.86
CA SER A 225 -32.82 3.42 8.24
C SER A 225 -31.54 3.63 9.06
N SER A 226 -30.44 3.98 8.38
CA SER A 226 -29.20 4.32 9.05
C SER A 226 -29.33 5.62 9.86
N HIS A 227 -28.53 5.71 10.92
CA HIS A 227 -28.42 6.92 11.74
C HIS A 227 -27.83 8.10 10.94
N GLN A 228 -28.23 9.32 11.30
CA GLN A 228 -27.67 10.55 10.75
C GLN A 228 -27.40 11.57 11.87
N PRO A 229 -26.25 12.28 11.87
CA PRO A 229 -25.18 12.23 10.87
C PRO A 229 -24.40 10.90 10.89
N ASP A 230 -23.96 10.43 9.73
CA ASP A 230 -23.30 9.12 9.64
C ASP A 230 -21.82 9.14 10.05
N ASN A 231 -21.15 10.29 9.96
CA ASN A 231 -19.70 10.41 10.19
C ASN A 231 -19.25 9.86 11.54
N VAL A 232 -18.15 9.10 11.52
CA VAL A 232 -17.46 8.63 12.71
C VAL A 232 -16.79 9.79 13.45
N ASP A 233 -16.69 9.68 14.77
CA ASP A 233 -15.90 10.58 15.59
C ASP A 233 -14.41 10.21 15.52
N TYR A 234 -13.73 10.66 14.46
CA TYR A 234 -12.28 10.47 14.33
C TYR A 234 -11.51 11.06 15.51
N ASN A 235 -12.02 12.14 16.15
CA ASN A 235 -11.36 12.75 17.29
C ASN A 235 -11.35 11.80 18.49
N ALA A 236 -12.46 11.08 18.74
CA ALA A 236 -12.50 10.05 19.77
C ALA A 236 -11.53 8.89 19.48
N ILE A 237 -11.38 8.50 18.21
CA ILE A 237 -10.51 7.39 17.80
C ILE A 237 -9.03 7.74 17.97
N VAL A 238 -8.58 8.89 17.45
CA VAL A 238 -7.15 9.27 17.53
C VAL A 238 -6.68 9.54 18.95
N ASN A 239 -7.60 9.85 19.86
CA ASN A 239 -7.36 10.06 21.29
C ASN A 239 -7.67 8.82 22.14
N ASP A 240 -8.06 7.68 21.56
CA ASP A 240 -8.31 6.46 22.32
C ASP A 240 -6.96 5.94 22.88
N PRO A 241 -6.80 5.85 24.21
CA PRO A 241 -5.57 5.36 24.83
C PRO A 241 -5.22 3.91 24.47
N GLN A 242 -6.19 3.11 24.01
CA GLN A 242 -5.96 1.75 23.55
C GLN A 242 -5.26 1.73 22.18
N LEU A 243 -5.57 2.71 21.33
CA LEU A 243 -4.99 2.82 19.99
C LEU A 243 -3.68 3.61 20.03
N ASP A 244 -3.60 4.64 20.89
CA ASP A 244 -2.44 5.51 21.07
C ASP A 244 -1.87 6.03 19.73
N ILE A 245 -2.75 6.36 18.78
CA ILE A 245 -2.36 6.71 17.39
C ILE A 245 -1.36 7.87 17.38
N CYS A 246 -1.74 9.00 17.98
CA CYS A 246 -0.86 10.16 18.04
C CYS A 246 0.40 9.88 18.87
N GLY A 247 0.31 9.12 19.96
CA GLY A 247 1.47 8.79 20.77
C GLY A 247 2.48 7.93 20.04
N LYS A 248 2.03 6.89 19.31
CA LYS A 248 2.88 6.03 18.47
C LYS A 248 3.55 6.83 17.36
N ALA A 249 2.79 7.70 16.67
CA ALA A 249 3.33 8.56 15.62
C ALA A 249 4.40 9.52 16.17
N ASN A 250 4.13 10.19 17.30
CA ASN A 250 5.08 11.10 17.93
C ASN A 250 6.37 10.40 18.41
N ARG A 251 6.33 9.08 18.62
CA ARG A 251 7.51 8.26 18.98
C ARG A 251 8.20 7.64 17.76
N GLY A 252 7.69 7.87 16.55
CA GLY A 252 8.21 7.28 15.31
C GLY A 252 7.97 5.76 15.22
N GLU A 253 6.97 5.24 15.93
CA GLU A 253 6.61 3.82 15.91
C GLU A 253 5.71 3.47 14.71
N ILE A 254 4.95 4.45 14.22
CA ILE A 254 4.05 4.34 13.07
C ILE A 254 4.20 5.60 12.22
N ASP A 255 4.02 5.43 10.92
CA ASP A 255 3.94 6.51 9.94
C ASP A 255 2.48 6.71 9.45
N GLU A 256 1.66 5.66 9.52
CA GLU A 256 0.30 5.65 8.98
C GLU A 256 -0.63 4.67 9.72
N VAL A 257 -1.95 4.90 9.62
CA VAL A 257 -2.98 4.01 10.19
C VAL A 257 -3.95 3.51 9.11
N TRP A 258 -4.22 2.21 9.07
CA TRP A 258 -5.28 1.60 8.25
C TRP A 258 -6.42 1.10 9.14
N ILE A 259 -7.59 1.70 9.02
CA ILE A 259 -8.78 1.37 9.83
C ILE A 259 -9.78 0.59 8.98
N TYR A 260 -9.77 -0.74 9.13
CA TYR A 260 -10.78 -1.60 8.55
C TYR A 260 -12.14 -1.40 9.23
N ASN A 261 -13.15 -1.08 8.44
CA ASN A 261 -14.47 -0.67 8.94
C ASN A 261 -15.62 -1.13 8.02
N GLY A 262 -16.83 -1.21 8.56
CA GLY A 262 -18.02 -1.65 7.82
C GLY A 262 -18.86 -0.49 7.25
N PRO A 263 -19.81 -0.79 6.34
CA PRO A 263 -20.77 0.20 5.86
C PRO A 263 -21.54 0.83 7.04
N TRP A 264 -21.91 2.11 6.92
CA TRP A 264 -22.55 2.90 7.98
C TRP A 264 -21.73 3.04 9.27
N PHE A 265 -20.44 2.69 9.32
CA PHE A 265 -19.58 3.05 10.45
C PHE A 265 -19.19 4.53 10.40
N GLY A 266 -19.25 5.16 9.22
CA GLY A 266 -19.05 6.60 9.05
C GLY A 266 -17.62 7.02 8.73
N PHE A 267 -16.76 6.08 8.33
CA PHE A 267 -15.40 6.39 7.91
C PHE A 267 -15.36 6.89 6.48
N TRP A 268 -14.47 7.83 6.23
CA TRP A 268 -13.99 8.19 4.90
C TRP A 268 -12.91 7.22 4.45
N GLU A 269 -12.71 7.10 3.13
CA GLU A 269 -11.68 6.25 2.53
C GLU A 269 -10.27 6.71 2.91
N SER A 270 -10.10 8.01 3.14
CA SER A 270 -8.87 8.59 3.68
C SER A 270 -9.15 9.90 4.44
N THR A 271 -8.28 10.22 5.40
CA THR A 271 -8.24 11.50 6.13
C THR A 271 -6.82 11.75 6.68
N LEU A 272 -6.58 12.95 7.20
CA LEU A 272 -5.34 13.33 7.87
C LEU A 272 -5.62 13.79 9.29
N VAL A 273 -4.78 13.36 10.25
CA VAL A 273 -4.74 13.93 11.60
C VAL A 273 -3.37 14.56 11.83
N GLY A 274 -3.31 15.71 12.52
CA GLY A 274 -2.06 16.40 12.80
C GLY A 274 -1.98 17.80 12.19
N PRO A 275 -0.95 18.58 12.56
CA PRO A 275 -0.77 19.94 12.09
C PRO A 275 -0.56 19.99 10.58
N GLY A 276 -1.19 20.96 9.91
CA GLY A 276 -1.08 21.12 8.46
C GLY A 276 -1.93 20.16 7.64
N GLY A 277 -2.92 19.48 8.25
CA GLY A 277 -3.89 18.68 7.51
C GLY A 277 -4.65 19.51 6.48
N TYR A 278 -4.82 18.93 5.29
CA TYR A 278 -5.57 19.48 4.17
C TYR A 278 -6.63 18.47 3.70
N TRP A 279 -7.43 18.83 2.69
CA TRP A 279 -8.42 17.90 2.13
C TRP A 279 -7.73 16.63 1.62
N TYR A 280 -8.10 15.49 2.19
CA TYR A 280 -7.49 14.19 1.89
C TYR A 280 -8.56 13.15 1.63
N ASN A 281 -9.36 13.40 0.59
CA ASN A 281 -10.68 12.81 0.35
C ASN A 281 -11.71 13.02 1.47
N SER A 282 -11.37 13.85 2.45
CA SER A 282 -12.22 14.28 3.53
C SER A 282 -11.59 15.50 4.21
N ASN A 283 -12.36 16.16 5.07
CA ASN A 283 -11.80 17.16 5.95
C ASN A 283 -10.82 16.50 6.94
N PRO A 284 -9.73 17.19 7.33
CA PRO A 284 -8.84 16.73 8.39
C PRO A 284 -9.60 16.44 9.69
N VAL A 285 -9.10 15.49 10.47
CA VAL A 285 -9.62 15.18 11.80
C VAL A 285 -9.62 16.46 12.64
N PRO A 286 -10.76 16.88 13.20
CA PRO A 286 -10.83 18.09 14.00
C PRO A 286 -10.06 17.89 15.31
N GLY A 287 -9.44 18.96 15.82
CA GLY A 287 -8.85 18.96 17.17
C GLY A 287 -9.90 18.97 18.28
N PRO A 288 -9.51 18.68 19.53
CA PRO A 288 -8.12 18.53 19.99
C PRO A 288 -7.54 17.12 19.79
N TYR A 289 -6.27 17.03 19.43
CA TYR A 289 -5.49 15.79 19.39
C TYR A 289 -4.05 16.11 19.77
N ASP A 290 -3.28 15.09 20.14
CA ASP A 290 -1.88 15.26 20.57
C ASP A 290 -0.85 14.91 19.47
N CYS A 291 -1.27 14.68 18.22
CA CYS A 291 -0.40 14.41 17.08
C CYS A 291 0.50 15.63 16.79
N THR A 292 1.82 15.44 16.79
CA THR A 292 2.81 16.47 16.43
C THR A 292 3.23 16.42 14.97
N GLU A 293 3.02 15.27 14.33
CA GLU A 293 3.25 15.04 12.91
C GLU A 293 1.91 14.85 12.18
N LEU A 294 1.94 15.01 10.85
CA LEU A 294 0.80 14.75 10.00
C LEU A 294 0.73 13.24 9.70
N VAL A 295 -0.32 12.58 10.20
CA VAL A 295 -0.51 11.13 10.08
C VAL A 295 -1.69 10.84 9.14
N PRO A 296 -1.47 10.10 8.05
CA PRO A 296 -2.56 9.60 7.23
C PRO A 296 -3.35 8.48 7.93
N ILE A 297 -4.66 8.50 7.69
CA ILE A 297 -5.57 7.44 8.10
C ILE A 297 -6.33 6.98 6.86
N MET A 298 -6.21 5.69 6.53
CA MET A 298 -6.93 5.04 5.43
C MET A 298 -8.09 4.21 5.97
N GLY A 299 -9.21 4.16 5.25
CA GLY A 299 -10.44 3.48 5.69
C GLY A 299 -10.91 2.34 4.77
N PRO A 300 -10.12 1.28 4.53
CA PRO A 300 -10.56 0.16 3.71
C PRO A 300 -11.76 -0.57 4.33
N SER A 301 -12.64 -1.11 3.50
CA SER A 301 -13.79 -1.91 3.96
C SER A 301 -13.63 -3.39 3.59
N PRO A 302 -13.70 -4.33 4.54
CA PRO A 302 -13.68 -5.76 4.25
C PRO A 302 -14.96 -6.24 3.56
N GLU A 303 -16.04 -5.44 3.52
CA GLU A 303 -17.20 -5.71 2.65
C GLU A 303 -16.81 -5.72 1.16
N ARG A 304 -15.74 -5.00 0.81
CA ARG A 304 -15.19 -4.89 -0.55
C ARG A 304 -13.89 -5.67 -0.70
N GLY A 305 -13.43 -5.83 -1.94
CA GLY A 305 -12.20 -6.55 -2.27
C GLY A 305 -10.96 -5.64 -2.27
N LEU A 306 -9.87 -6.21 -2.79
CA LEU A 306 -8.57 -5.53 -2.90
C LEU A 306 -8.65 -4.30 -3.81
N GLU A 307 -9.50 -4.34 -4.82
CA GLU A 307 -9.76 -3.23 -5.74
C GLU A 307 -10.13 -1.95 -5.00
N SER A 308 -11.10 -2.01 -4.09
CA SER A 308 -11.53 -0.84 -3.32
C SER A 308 -10.49 -0.45 -2.27
N ALA A 309 -9.78 -1.42 -1.68
CA ALA A 309 -8.70 -1.10 -0.72
C ALA A 309 -7.59 -0.27 -1.38
N VAL A 310 -7.17 -0.62 -2.60
CA VAL A 310 -6.20 0.15 -3.39
C VAL A 310 -6.81 1.46 -3.91
N HIS A 311 -8.09 1.45 -4.29
CA HIS A 311 -8.81 2.64 -4.75
C HIS A 311 -8.74 3.81 -3.75
N ASN A 312 -8.87 3.53 -2.45
CA ASN A 312 -8.77 4.53 -1.39
C ASN A 312 -7.45 5.33 -1.46
N PHE A 313 -6.36 4.65 -1.82
CA PHE A 313 -5.05 5.30 -1.99
C PHE A 313 -4.99 6.15 -3.27
N GLY A 314 -5.83 5.84 -4.27
CA GLY A 314 -5.99 6.66 -5.45
C GLY A 314 -6.51 8.05 -5.08
N HIS A 315 -7.52 8.10 -4.21
CA HIS A 315 -8.01 9.37 -3.66
C HIS A 315 -6.99 10.10 -2.77
N ARG A 316 -6.15 9.37 -2.03
CA ARG A 316 -4.96 9.96 -1.37
C ARG A 316 -4.08 10.64 -2.41
N THR A 317 -3.76 9.95 -3.50
CA THR A 317 -2.83 10.45 -4.53
C THR A 317 -3.40 11.70 -5.17
N GLU A 318 -4.68 11.66 -5.55
CA GLU A 318 -5.39 12.79 -6.14
C GLU A 318 -5.42 14.00 -5.22
N SER A 319 -5.72 13.79 -3.93
CA SER A 319 -5.77 14.85 -2.93
C SER A 319 -4.39 15.46 -2.70
N THR A 320 -3.36 14.62 -2.52
CA THR A 320 -1.97 15.04 -2.34
C THR A 320 -1.47 15.83 -3.53
N MET A 321 -1.63 15.32 -4.75
CA MET A 321 -1.10 16.01 -5.92
C MET A 321 -1.89 17.28 -6.24
N SER A 322 -3.20 17.31 -5.95
CA SER A 322 -3.98 18.56 -6.01
C SER A 322 -3.48 19.59 -4.99
N GLN A 323 -3.05 19.16 -3.80
CA GLN A 323 -2.45 20.03 -2.80
C GLN A 323 -1.06 20.54 -3.24
N VAL A 324 -0.20 19.66 -3.79
CA VAL A 324 1.14 20.00 -4.30
C VAL A 324 1.05 21.10 -5.37
N TYR A 325 0.17 20.94 -6.35
CA TYR A 325 0.04 21.88 -7.46
C TYR A 325 -0.97 23.01 -7.21
N GLY A 326 -1.73 22.93 -6.11
CA GLY A 326 -2.78 23.90 -5.75
C GLY A 326 -4.05 23.83 -6.60
N SER A 327 -4.16 22.88 -7.53
CA SER A 327 -5.36 22.67 -8.34
C SER A 327 -5.41 21.30 -9.01
N TRP A 328 -6.64 20.89 -9.33
CA TRP A 328 -6.91 19.85 -10.32
C TRP A 328 -8.22 20.20 -11.04
N VAL A 329 -8.09 20.74 -12.26
CA VAL A 329 -9.20 21.17 -13.09
C VAL A 329 -9.27 20.29 -14.32
N GLN A 330 -10.44 19.68 -14.54
CA GLN A 330 -10.68 18.87 -15.74
C GLN A 330 -10.59 19.71 -17.01
N ASN A 331 -10.22 19.09 -18.13
CA ASN A 331 -10.04 19.78 -19.41
C ASN A 331 -8.95 20.87 -19.39
N ARG A 332 -7.89 20.66 -18.60
CA ARG A 332 -6.74 21.56 -18.47
C ARG A 332 -5.45 20.74 -18.30
N ILE A 333 -4.31 21.34 -18.68
CA ILE A 333 -2.96 20.78 -18.48
C ILE A 333 -1.99 21.87 -18.00
N ALA A 334 -2.37 22.63 -16.96
CA ALA A 334 -1.58 23.78 -16.51
C ALA A 334 -0.24 23.38 -15.86
N HIS A 335 -0.14 22.15 -15.37
CA HIS A 335 1.01 21.58 -14.68
C HIS A 335 1.02 20.05 -14.81
N GLY A 336 2.09 19.40 -14.31
CA GLY A 336 2.31 17.95 -14.45
C GLY A 336 1.13 17.10 -13.98
N TRP A 337 0.55 17.38 -12.80
CA TRP A 337 -0.59 16.61 -12.29
C TRP A 337 -1.82 16.63 -13.19
N GLU A 338 -2.19 17.79 -13.75
CA GLU A 338 -3.33 17.88 -14.67
C GLU A 338 -3.07 17.17 -16.00
N ALA A 339 -1.83 17.23 -16.50
CA ALA A 339 -1.42 16.46 -17.67
C ALA A 339 -1.46 14.95 -17.41
N PHE A 340 -1.06 14.52 -16.21
CA PHE A 340 -1.09 13.11 -15.78
C PHE A 340 -2.52 12.61 -15.65
N ALA A 341 -3.35 13.37 -14.93
CA ALA A 341 -4.73 13.01 -14.60
C ALA A 341 -5.75 13.26 -15.73
N LEU A 342 -5.28 13.71 -16.90
CA LEU A 342 -6.12 14.04 -18.05
C LEU A 342 -6.87 12.79 -18.56
N THR A 343 -8.20 12.86 -18.62
CA THR A 343 -9.04 11.83 -19.24
C THR A 343 -9.88 12.47 -20.33
N MET A 344 -9.80 11.95 -21.55
CA MET A 344 -10.56 12.46 -22.71
C MET A 344 -12.07 12.59 -22.46
N ALA A 345 -12.69 11.66 -21.72
CA ALA A 345 -14.11 11.72 -21.37
C ALA A 345 -14.48 12.94 -20.49
N LEU A 346 -13.52 13.49 -19.75
CA LEU A 346 -13.66 14.66 -18.89
C LEU A 346 -13.00 15.92 -19.50
N ALA A 347 -12.31 15.77 -20.63
CA ALA A 347 -11.47 16.78 -21.25
C ALA A 347 -11.74 16.91 -22.77
N PRO A 348 -12.92 17.43 -23.17
CA PRO A 348 -13.36 17.44 -24.57
C PRO A 348 -12.49 18.28 -25.52
N ASP A 349 -11.62 19.16 -25.01
CA ASP A 349 -10.69 19.94 -25.84
C ASP A 349 -9.43 19.15 -26.23
N PHE A 350 -9.25 17.94 -25.68
CA PHE A 350 -8.11 17.07 -25.93
C PHE A 350 -8.53 15.82 -26.70
N SER A 351 -7.69 15.41 -27.66
CA SER A 351 -7.91 14.19 -28.45
C SER A 351 -7.14 12.97 -27.93
N TYR A 352 -6.57 13.07 -26.73
CA TYR A 352 -5.80 12.05 -26.04
C TYR A 352 -6.04 12.17 -24.53
N SER A 353 -5.74 11.11 -23.80
CA SER A 353 -5.70 11.08 -22.33
C SER A 353 -4.24 11.11 -21.85
N GLY A 354 -4.02 11.59 -20.63
CA GLY A 354 -2.84 11.24 -19.85
C GLY A 354 -2.96 9.81 -19.33
N CYS A 355 -2.54 9.59 -18.09
CA CYS A 355 -2.74 8.34 -17.36
C CYS A 355 -4.17 8.16 -16.85
N GLY A 356 -4.98 9.21 -16.82
CA GLY A 356 -6.31 9.21 -16.25
C GLY A 356 -6.27 9.38 -14.73
N ASN A 357 -7.40 9.11 -14.06
CA ASN A 357 -7.53 9.28 -12.61
C ASN A 357 -8.04 7.99 -11.96
N THR A 358 -8.23 7.95 -10.64
CA THR A 358 -8.57 6.70 -9.95
C THR A 358 -9.87 6.08 -10.46
N HIS A 359 -10.81 6.90 -10.93
CA HIS A 359 -12.13 6.50 -11.45
C HIS A 359 -12.14 6.21 -12.95
N TYR A 360 -11.34 6.96 -13.72
CA TYR A 360 -11.38 6.97 -15.17
C TYR A 360 -10.04 6.53 -15.75
N PRO A 361 -9.94 5.30 -16.29
CA PRO A 361 -8.81 4.93 -17.12
C PRO A 361 -8.75 5.77 -18.40
N PRO A 362 -7.62 5.76 -19.13
CA PRO A 362 -7.45 6.57 -20.33
C PRO A 362 -8.56 6.40 -21.38
N ASN A 363 -9.17 5.22 -21.45
CA ASN A 363 -10.27 4.90 -22.36
C ASN A 363 -11.65 4.84 -21.68
N GLY A 364 -11.76 5.15 -20.40
CA GLY A 364 -13.02 5.09 -19.65
C GLY A 364 -14.02 6.10 -20.19
N ALA A 365 -15.24 5.65 -20.50
CA ALA A 365 -16.30 6.54 -21.00
C ALA A 365 -17.19 7.07 -19.87
N ASN A 366 -17.24 6.36 -18.75
CA ASN A 366 -18.01 6.69 -17.56
C ASN A 366 -17.20 6.39 -16.30
N ASP A 367 -17.74 6.81 -15.16
CA ASP A 367 -17.18 6.56 -13.85
C ASP A 367 -17.00 5.04 -13.60
N TYR A 368 -15.84 4.64 -13.09
CA TYR A 368 -15.44 3.24 -12.82
C TYR A 368 -15.42 2.30 -14.06
N ASP A 369 -15.24 2.84 -15.26
CA ASP A 369 -15.30 2.08 -16.53
C ASP A 369 -13.98 1.37 -16.88
N TYR A 370 -13.44 0.57 -15.95
CA TYR A 370 -12.16 -0.14 -16.10
C TYR A 370 -12.15 -1.23 -17.15
N GLY A 371 -13.32 -1.74 -17.52
CA GLY A 371 -13.51 -2.83 -18.49
C GLY A 371 -13.79 -2.35 -19.92
N ASN A 372 -13.65 -1.05 -20.21
CA ASN A 372 -13.99 -0.54 -21.52
C ASN A 372 -13.09 -1.11 -22.62
N LEU A 373 -13.69 -1.74 -23.64
CA LEU A 373 -12.97 -2.25 -24.81
C LEU A 373 -12.71 -1.17 -25.87
N GLY A 374 -13.29 0.02 -25.70
CA GLY A 374 -13.03 1.17 -26.54
C GLY A 374 -11.55 1.55 -26.56
N THR A 375 -11.11 2.11 -27.68
CA THR A 375 -9.73 2.57 -27.85
C THR A 375 -9.62 4.04 -27.51
N ALA A 376 -8.56 4.42 -26.78
CA ALA A 376 -8.16 5.81 -26.58
C ALA A 376 -6.67 5.99 -26.86
N LEU A 377 -6.29 7.16 -27.35
CA LEU A 377 -4.88 7.58 -27.41
C LEU A 377 -4.46 8.07 -26.04
N THR A 378 -3.31 7.62 -25.55
CA THR A 378 -2.72 8.08 -24.29
C THR A 378 -1.22 8.29 -24.37
N ASN A 379 -0.72 9.37 -23.76
CA ASN A 379 0.71 9.61 -23.57
C ASN A 379 1.22 9.15 -22.19
N CYS A 380 0.47 8.32 -21.47
CA CYS A 380 0.77 7.96 -20.08
C CYS A 380 2.18 7.37 -19.88
N ASP A 381 2.67 6.53 -20.80
CA ASP A 381 4.01 5.94 -20.71
C ASP A 381 5.14 7.00 -20.77
N ASP A 382 4.87 8.19 -21.32
CA ASP A 382 5.85 9.27 -21.35
C ASP A 382 6.14 9.87 -19.97
N PHE A 383 5.27 9.63 -18.97
CA PHE A 383 5.50 10.06 -17.58
C PHE A 383 6.66 9.35 -16.90
N TRP A 384 7.18 8.24 -17.45
CA TRP A 384 8.48 7.71 -17.03
C TRP A 384 9.63 8.68 -17.28
N ASN A 385 9.47 9.65 -18.18
CA ASN A 385 10.47 10.67 -18.48
C ASN A 385 10.24 11.99 -17.71
N TYR A 386 9.23 12.06 -16.83
CA TYR A 386 8.90 13.28 -16.10
C TYR A 386 10.14 13.85 -15.37
N PRO A 387 10.43 15.15 -15.49
CA PRO A 387 9.59 16.23 -16.02
C PRO A 387 9.78 16.52 -17.51
N GLU A 388 10.73 15.84 -18.16
CA GLU A 388 11.08 16.06 -19.57
C GLU A 388 10.09 15.33 -20.51
N LEU A 389 8.83 15.74 -20.44
CA LEU A 389 7.75 15.18 -21.25
C LEU A 389 7.84 15.63 -22.71
N SER A 390 7.55 14.70 -23.61
CA SER A 390 7.43 14.94 -25.04
C SER A 390 6.12 15.65 -25.38
N ASN A 391 6.03 16.17 -26.60
CA ASN A 391 4.77 16.69 -27.12
C ASN A 391 3.75 15.53 -27.28
N PRO A 392 2.60 15.53 -26.58
CA PRO A 392 1.73 14.35 -26.49
C PRO A 392 1.25 13.76 -27.82
N PRO A 393 0.89 14.54 -28.86
CA PRO A 393 0.52 13.99 -30.17
C PRO A 393 1.60 13.14 -30.85
N ASP A 394 2.87 13.32 -30.48
CA ASP A 394 3.99 12.61 -31.09
C ASP A 394 4.29 11.27 -30.40
N VAL A 395 3.86 11.09 -29.16
CA VAL A 395 4.15 9.90 -28.33
C VAL A 395 2.92 9.11 -27.91
N ALA A 396 1.71 9.67 -28.04
CA ALA A 396 0.48 9.02 -27.61
C ALA A 396 0.23 7.69 -28.35
N GLN A 397 -0.03 6.63 -27.59
CA GLN A 397 -0.30 5.28 -28.08
C GLN A 397 -1.77 4.91 -27.91
N ALA A 398 -2.28 4.08 -28.82
CA ALA A 398 -3.62 3.53 -28.70
C ALA A 398 -3.65 2.42 -27.64
N VAL A 399 -4.53 2.55 -26.65
CA VAL A 399 -4.74 1.54 -25.60
C VAL A 399 -6.21 1.12 -25.54
N THR A 400 -6.43 -0.10 -25.02
CA THR A 400 -7.73 -0.60 -24.58
C THR A 400 -7.57 -1.18 -23.18
N CYS A 401 -8.66 -1.64 -22.55
CA CYS A 401 -8.54 -2.24 -21.23
C CYS A 401 -7.63 -3.48 -21.14
N ASN A 402 -7.33 -4.12 -22.28
CA ASN A 402 -6.38 -5.24 -22.32
C ASN A 402 -4.99 -4.85 -21.78
N THR A 403 -4.60 -3.57 -21.90
CA THR A 403 -3.34 -3.04 -21.35
C THR A 403 -3.22 -3.25 -19.84
N TRP A 404 -4.35 -3.36 -19.14
CA TRP A 404 -4.40 -3.58 -17.69
C TRP A 404 -5.31 -4.74 -17.29
N GLY A 405 -5.61 -5.67 -18.21
CA GLY A 405 -6.42 -6.86 -17.92
C GLY A 405 -7.89 -6.58 -17.61
N CYS A 406 -8.43 -5.43 -18.04
CA CYS A 406 -9.85 -5.06 -17.97
C CYS A 406 -10.49 -5.15 -16.58
N ASN A 407 -9.71 -4.89 -15.54
CA ASN A 407 -10.18 -4.83 -14.16
C ASN A 407 -9.53 -3.65 -13.41
N GLU A 408 -10.14 -3.27 -12.30
CA GLU A 408 -9.73 -2.11 -11.51
C GLU A 408 -8.33 -2.25 -10.92
N VAL A 409 -8.00 -3.37 -10.28
CA VAL A 409 -6.66 -3.58 -9.67
C VAL A 409 -5.57 -3.50 -10.73
N GLY A 410 -5.80 -4.09 -11.89
CA GLY A 410 -4.90 -4.00 -13.03
C GLY A 410 -4.72 -2.56 -13.50
N TYR A 411 -5.81 -1.79 -13.60
CA TYR A 411 -5.76 -0.38 -13.98
C TYR A 411 -5.00 0.45 -12.93
N GLN A 412 -5.28 0.26 -11.64
CA GLN A 412 -4.57 0.94 -10.56
C GLN A 412 -3.07 0.63 -10.63
N ASN A 413 -2.68 -0.63 -10.90
CA ASN A 413 -1.28 -0.97 -11.09
C ASN A 413 -0.68 -0.29 -12.34
N TYR A 414 -1.41 -0.25 -13.45
CA TYR A 414 -1.01 0.52 -14.64
C TYR A 414 -0.79 1.99 -14.29
N TRP A 415 -1.70 2.60 -13.54
CA TRP A 415 -1.63 4.01 -13.15
C TRP A 415 -0.45 4.31 -12.22
N TYR A 416 -0.29 3.56 -11.13
CA TYR A 416 0.80 3.76 -10.17
C TYR A 416 2.19 3.50 -10.75
N THR A 417 2.33 2.53 -11.67
CA THR A 417 3.64 2.27 -12.32
C THR A 417 4.09 3.39 -13.26
N ARG A 418 3.22 4.36 -13.58
CA ARG A 418 3.58 5.60 -14.29
C ARG A 418 3.64 6.82 -13.39
N LEU A 419 3.41 6.68 -12.08
CA LEU A 419 3.62 7.80 -11.16
C LEU A 419 5.10 8.22 -11.24
N PRO A 420 5.40 9.51 -11.50
CA PRO A 420 6.76 10.00 -11.63
C PRO A 420 7.67 9.60 -10.46
N ALA A 421 8.87 9.13 -10.82
CA ALA A 421 9.81 8.50 -9.90
C ALA A 421 11.27 8.90 -10.18
N ASN A 422 11.48 10.00 -10.90
CA ASN A 422 12.81 10.47 -11.28
C ASN A 422 13.36 11.44 -10.24
N ASP A 423 14.69 11.51 -10.12
CA ASP A 423 15.35 12.48 -9.25
C ASP A 423 15.18 13.93 -9.75
N GLY A 424 15.38 14.88 -8.84
CA GLY A 424 15.45 16.30 -9.14
C GLY A 424 14.10 17.00 -9.02
N CYS A 425 14.01 18.18 -9.63
CA CYS A 425 12.83 19.02 -9.61
C CYS A 425 12.53 19.58 -10.98
N ASP A 426 11.24 19.85 -11.22
CA ASP A 426 10.75 20.52 -12.41
C ASP A 426 10.91 22.05 -12.27
N VAL A 427 10.66 22.79 -13.34
CA VAL A 427 10.78 24.25 -13.43
C VAL A 427 9.84 25.02 -12.50
N ASP A 428 8.80 24.35 -11.99
CA ASP A 428 7.87 24.86 -10.99
C ASP A 428 8.34 24.66 -9.54
N ASN A 429 9.51 24.05 -9.33
CA ASN A 429 10.07 23.65 -8.04
C ASN A 429 9.23 22.60 -7.29
N VAL A 430 8.56 21.71 -8.03
CA VAL A 430 8.01 20.46 -7.49
C VAL A 430 9.02 19.34 -7.73
N ALA A 431 9.17 18.44 -6.76
CA ALA A 431 10.04 17.28 -6.89
C ALA A 431 9.50 16.32 -7.97
N ASN A 432 10.40 15.75 -8.75
CA ASN A 432 10.07 14.84 -9.85
C ASN A 432 9.61 13.46 -9.36
N ASP A 433 9.99 13.07 -8.15
CA ASP A 433 9.60 11.81 -7.51
C ASP A 433 8.32 12.00 -6.69
N TRP A 434 7.17 11.77 -7.32
CA TRP A 434 5.87 12.00 -6.67
C TRP A 434 5.56 10.97 -5.57
N TRP A 435 6.31 9.87 -5.51
CA TRP A 435 6.23 8.94 -4.38
C TRP A 435 6.62 9.60 -3.06
N GLN A 436 7.48 10.63 -3.07
CA GLN A 436 7.80 11.40 -1.86
C GLN A 436 6.53 12.03 -1.27
N TYR A 437 5.70 12.67 -2.09
CA TYR A 437 4.45 13.26 -1.64
C TYR A 437 3.39 12.22 -1.26
N PHE A 438 3.31 11.11 -2.01
CA PHE A 438 2.39 10.01 -1.71
C PHE A 438 2.61 9.41 -0.33
N VAL A 439 3.87 9.25 0.06
CA VAL A 439 4.28 8.66 1.35
C VAL A 439 4.26 9.71 2.47
N HIS A 440 4.72 10.93 2.17
CA HIS A 440 4.89 12.02 3.13
C HIS A 440 3.97 13.20 2.76
N PRO A 441 2.67 13.15 3.09
CA PRO A 441 1.72 14.19 2.69
C PRO A 441 2.04 15.56 3.26
N GLU A 442 2.82 15.66 4.34
CA GLU A 442 3.29 16.93 4.89
C GLU A 442 4.14 17.73 3.88
N LEU A 443 4.84 17.04 2.97
CA LEU A 443 5.62 17.67 1.92
C LEU A 443 4.74 18.41 0.90
N ALA A 444 3.46 18.02 0.76
CA ALA A 444 2.52 18.71 -0.11
C ALA A 444 2.17 20.14 0.37
N ASN A 445 2.37 20.44 1.67
CA ASN A 445 2.17 21.80 2.19
C ASN A 445 3.28 22.77 1.76
N ASN A 446 4.45 22.26 1.38
CA ASN A 446 5.56 23.06 0.90
C ASN A 446 6.43 22.26 -0.10
N PRO A 447 5.93 22.00 -1.32
CA PRO A 447 6.61 21.11 -2.26
C PRO A 447 8.00 21.62 -2.67
N SER A 448 8.20 22.94 -2.66
CA SER A 448 9.48 23.59 -2.96
C SER A 448 10.60 23.28 -1.96
N ALA A 449 10.27 22.79 -0.75
CA ALA A 449 11.26 22.44 0.27
C ALA A 449 12.23 21.35 -0.22
N LEU A 450 11.72 20.38 -1.00
CA LEU A 450 12.52 19.29 -1.56
C LEU A 450 13.51 19.79 -2.62
N CYS A 451 13.18 20.88 -3.30
CA CYS A 451 13.99 21.48 -4.36
C CYS A 451 15.00 22.51 -3.85
N SER A 452 14.87 22.95 -2.60
CA SER A 452 15.72 23.99 -2.01
C SER A 452 16.89 23.43 -1.17
N ALA A 453 16.90 22.11 -0.90
CA ALA A 453 17.97 21.46 -0.15
C ALA A 453 19.27 21.38 -0.97
N THR A 454 20.03 22.48 -0.99
CA THR A 454 21.45 22.44 -1.35
C THR A 454 22.14 21.51 -0.35
N PRO A 455 22.86 20.44 -0.75
CA PRO A 455 23.55 19.58 0.20
C PRO A 455 24.59 20.44 0.93
N THR A 456 24.29 20.80 2.18
CA THR A 456 25.31 21.32 3.08
C THR A 456 26.18 20.11 3.45
N PRO A 457 27.48 20.08 3.14
CA PRO A 457 28.31 18.94 3.50
C PRO A 457 28.25 18.74 5.01
N THR A 458 27.63 17.65 5.44
CA THR A 458 27.63 17.21 6.83
C THR A 458 29.09 17.04 7.25
N PRO A 459 29.58 17.76 8.27
CA PRO A 459 30.96 17.59 8.72
C PRO A 459 31.14 16.15 9.19
N THR A 460 31.92 15.38 8.44
CA THR A 460 32.30 14.02 8.82
C THR A 460 33.16 14.13 10.08
N ASN A 461 32.62 13.73 11.23
CA ASN A 461 33.40 13.55 12.44
C ASN A 461 34.46 12.49 12.17
N THR A 462 35.69 12.93 11.89
CA THR A 462 36.84 12.04 11.74
C THR A 462 37.09 11.38 13.08
N ALA A 463 36.79 10.08 13.18
CA ALA A 463 37.08 9.30 14.37
C ALA A 463 38.59 9.35 14.64
N THR A 464 38.98 9.96 15.76
CA THR A 464 40.36 9.96 16.22
C THR A 464 40.70 8.54 16.68
N PRO A 465 41.78 7.90 16.19
CA PRO A 465 42.10 6.53 16.56
C PRO A 465 42.45 6.43 18.04
N THR A 466 41.59 5.74 18.80
CA THR A 466 41.83 5.43 20.21
C THR A 466 42.82 4.25 20.30
N ASN A 467 43.96 4.45 20.97
CA ASN A 467 44.95 3.40 21.19
C ASN A 467 44.37 2.30 22.10
N THR A 468 44.11 1.12 21.54
CA THR A 468 43.72 -0.08 22.30
C THR A 468 44.93 -0.62 23.08
N PRO A 469 44.87 -0.77 24.42
CA PRO A 469 45.96 -1.37 25.18
C PRO A 469 46.02 -2.89 24.97
N ARG A 470 47.25 -3.39 24.81
CA ARG A 470 47.60 -4.80 24.61
C ARG A 470 47.28 -5.65 25.85
N PRO A 471 46.69 -6.86 25.72
CA PRO A 471 46.42 -7.74 26.86
C PRO A 471 47.72 -8.32 27.44
N THR A 472 47.91 -8.14 28.75
CA THR A 472 48.98 -8.77 29.55
C THR A 472 48.50 -10.07 30.18
N ASN A 473 49.15 -11.18 29.81
CA ASN A 473 48.96 -12.48 30.45
C ASN A 473 49.45 -12.45 31.90
N THR A 474 48.54 -12.66 32.86
CA THR A 474 48.88 -12.86 34.28
C THR A 474 48.67 -14.35 34.63
N PRO A 475 49.65 -15.03 35.25
CA PRO A 475 49.56 -16.47 35.50
C PRO A 475 48.66 -16.81 36.70
N THR A 476 47.89 -17.88 36.50
CA THR A 476 46.95 -18.53 37.43
C THR A 476 47.66 -19.15 38.64
N ALA A 477 47.16 -18.92 39.86
CA ALA A 477 47.54 -19.64 41.07
C ALA A 477 46.53 -20.75 41.41
N THR A 478 47.08 -21.91 41.75
CA THR A 478 46.45 -23.22 42.02
C THR A 478 45.63 -23.26 43.32
N PRO A 479 44.54 -24.04 43.43
CA PRO A 479 43.71 -24.12 44.64
C PRO A 479 44.31 -25.03 45.71
N THR A 480 44.05 -24.73 46.98
CA THR A 480 44.33 -25.63 48.12
C THR A 480 43.06 -25.88 48.93
N ASN A 481 42.88 -27.13 49.35
CA ASN A 481 41.66 -27.74 49.86
C ASN A 481 41.58 -27.76 51.41
N THR A 482 40.39 -27.41 51.95
CA THR A 482 39.68 -28.06 53.10
C THR A 482 40.23 -27.79 54.55
N PRO A 483 39.47 -27.92 55.70
CA PRO A 483 38.05 -28.26 55.97
C PRO A 483 37.21 -27.32 56.90
N THR A 484 35.88 -27.40 56.73
CA THR A 484 34.74 -27.63 57.67
C THR A 484 34.80 -27.26 59.18
N ALA A 485 33.76 -26.56 59.70
CA ALA A 485 32.78 -27.08 60.71
C ALA A 485 31.84 -26.00 61.38
N THR A 486 30.51 -26.21 61.17
CA THR A 486 29.34 -26.16 62.11
C THR A 486 29.10 -25.02 63.13
N ASN A 487 27.90 -24.38 63.07
CA ASN A 487 26.70 -24.69 63.89
C ASN A 487 25.58 -23.61 63.78
N SER A 488 24.32 -24.09 63.79
CA SER A 488 23.01 -23.42 63.99
C SER A 488 22.89 -22.74 65.39
N PRO A 489 21.90 -21.87 65.76
CA PRO A 489 20.44 -22.02 65.50
C PRO A 489 19.58 -20.76 65.22
N THR A 490 18.37 -21.03 64.74
CA THR A 490 17.15 -20.18 64.65
C THR A 490 16.63 -19.73 66.03
N PRO A 491 15.99 -18.55 66.15
CA PRO A 491 14.50 -18.44 66.27
C PRO A 491 13.95 -17.14 65.62
N THR A 492 12.67 -16.77 65.47
CA THR A 492 11.30 -17.33 65.47
C THR A 492 10.36 -16.15 65.08
N HIS A 493 9.21 -16.48 64.48
CA HIS A 493 8.03 -15.69 64.12
C HIS A 493 7.64 -14.45 64.96
N THR A 494 7.01 -13.46 64.31
CA THR A 494 5.89 -12.70 64.91
C THR A 494 4.88 -12.29 63.85
N ALA A 495 3.63 -12.74 64.02
CA ALA A 495 2.44 -12.29 63.31
C ALA A 495 1.85 -11.07 64.05
N THR A 496 1.28 -10.11 63.33
CA THR A 496 0.44 -9.08 63.96
C THR A 496 -0.85 -8.89 63.19
N ASN A 497 -1.96 -8.96 63.94
CA ASN A 497 -3.33 -8.97 63.50
C ASN A 497 -3.85 -7.60 63.04
N THR A 498 -4.81 -7.71 62.12
CA THR A 498 -5.90 -6.82 61.72
C THR A 498 -6.53 -6.00 62.87
N PRO A 499 -7.08 -4.82 62.54
CA PRO A 499 -8.52 -4.66 62.77
C PRO A 499 -9.29 -4.08 61.57
N THR A 500 -10.43 -4.70 61.30
CA THR A 500 -11.55 -4.25 60.48
C THR A 500 -12.36 -3.20 61.25
N PRO A 501 -12.88 -2.15 60.60
CA PRO A 501 -14.32 -1.85 60.68
C PRO A 501 -14.88 -1.43 59.31
N THR A 502 -15.93 -2.07 58.79
CA THR A 502 -17.37 -1.89 59.06
C THR A 502 -18.03 -1.20 57.86
N GLU A 503 -18.91 -1.94 57.20
CA GLU A 503 -19.78 -1.45 56.13
C GLU A 503 -20.70 -0.33 56.63
N THR A 504 -20.82 0.72 55.82
CA THR A 504 -21.88 1.72 55.96
C THR A 504 -22.72 1.66 54.71
N SER A 505 -23.94 1.14 54.83
CA SER A 505 -24.96 1.20 53.79
C SER A 505 -25.47 2.63 53.65
N VAL A 506 -25.25 3.25 52.49
CA VAL A 506 -25.92 4.50 52.11
C VAL A 506 -26.99 4.12 51.10
N ASN A 507 -28.24 4.10 51.57
CA ASN A 507 -29.43 4.09 50.73
C ASN A 507 -29.56 5.48 50.09
N THR A 508 -29.21 5.61 48.81
CA THR A 508 -29.51 6.80 48.01
C THR A 508 -30.88 6.62 47.35
N PRO A 509 -31.87 7.49 47.61
CA PRO A 509 -33.18 7.38 46.99
C PRO A 509 -33.15 7.80 45.52
N THR A 510 -33.73 6.94 44.68
CA THR A 510 -34.11 7.13 43.30
C THR A 510 -34.97 8.40 43.10
N PRO A 511 -34.61 9.33 42.21
CA PRO A 511 -35.55 10.32 41.72
C PRO A 511 -36.43 9.74 40.59
N THR A 512 -37.73 9.73 40.84
CA THR A 512 -38.80 9.40 39.88
C THR A 512 -38.82 10.38 38.70
N PRO A 513 -39.00 9.91 37.45
CA PRO A 513 -39.13 10.79 36.29
C PRO A 513 -40.46 11.54 36.33
N THR A 514 -40.40 12.87 36.29
CA THR A 514 -41.59 13.73 36.16
C THR A 514 -41.76 14.11 34.70
N HIS A 515 -42.82 13.60 34.08
CA HIS A 515 -43.29 14.04 32.77
C HIS A 515 -43.64 15.53 32.81
N THR A 516 -42.96 16.34 32.01
CA THR A 516 -43.38 17.70 31.71
C THR A 516 -43.66 17.77 30.20
N ALA A 517 -44.94 17.88 29.85
CA ALA A 517 -45.37 18.29 28.52
C ALA A 517 -45.23 19.81 28.41
N THR A 518 -44.56 20.32 27.37
CA THR A 518 -44.57 21.75 27.04
C THR A 518 -44.44 21.90 25.51
N PRO A 519 -45.16 22.87 24.91
CA PRO A 519 -45.81 22.69 23.62
C PRO A 519 -44.96 23.12 22.41
N THR A 520 -45.37 22.55 21.28
CA THR A 520 -45.10 22.93 19.90
C THR A 520 -45.20 24.44 19.67
N ILE A 521 -44.10 25.04 19.17
CA ILE A 521 -44.16 26.27 18.39
C ILE A 521 -43.34 26.05 17.12
N VAL A 522 -44.04 26.07 15.99
CA VAL A 522 -43.50 26.03 14.63
C VAL A 522 -43.23 27.47 14.19
N PRO A 523 -42.01 27.82 13.78
CA PRO A 523 -41.80 28.88 12.79
C PRO A 523 -41.52 28.25 11.43
N SER A 524 -42.50 28.41 10.54
CA SER A 524 -42.35 28.26 9.10
C SER A 524 -41.42 29.37 8.61
N ILE A 525 -40.25 29.02 8.07
CA ILE A 525 -39.48 29.88 7.19
C ILE A 525 -39.30 29.18 5.85
N THR A 526 -39.93 29.78 4.85
CA THR A 526 -39.80 29.47 3.42
C THR A 526 -38.38 29.82 2.95
N PRO A 527 -37.66 28.92 2.25
CA PRO A 527 -36.40 29.30 1.61
C PRO A 527 -36.70 30.19 0.40
N THR A 528 -36.16 31.41 0.44
CA THR A 528 -36.11 32.29 -0.74
C THR A 528 -34.82 31.95 -1.47
N ILE A 529 -34.94 31.55 -2.75
CA ILE A 529 -33.82 31.35 -3.65
C ILE A 529 -33.18 32.72 -3.91
N ASP A 530 -31.90 32.87 -3.59
CA ASP A 530 -31.05 33.91 -4.17
C ASP A 530 -29.96 33.23 -5.00
N VAL A 531 -29.80 33.73 -6.22
CA VAL A 531 -28.95 33.18 -7.26
C VAL A 531 -27.74 34.09 -7.39
N GLY A 532 -26.55 33.54 -7.12
CA GLY A 532 -25.30 34.03 -7.69
C GLY A 532 -24.22 34.45 -6.70
N SER A 533 -23.16 33.65 -6.62
CA SER A 533 -21.84 33.99 -7.17
C SER A 533 -20.89 32.82 -6.94
N GLY A 534 -20.28 32.32 -8.01
CA GLY A 534 -19.54 31.07 -8.06
C GLY A 534 -18.25 31.04 -7.25
N GLU A 535 -18.06 29.91 -6.57
CA GLU A 535 -16.79 29.21 -6.45
C GLU A 535 -17.13 27.73 -6.63
N ASP A 536 -16.72 27.14 -7.75
CA ASP A 536 -16.96 25.73 -8.07
C ASP A 536 -16.06 24.86 -7.18
N HIS A 537 -16.55 24.56 -5.98
CA HIS A 537 -16.02 23.48 -5.15
C HIS A 537 -16.90 22.25 -5.41
N PHE A 538 -16.38 21.31 -6.20
CA PHE A 538 -17.03 20.04 -6.46
C PHE A 538 -17.10 19.24 -5.15
N VAL A 539 -18.32 19.18 -4.60
CA VAL A 539 -18.69 18.23 -3.56
C VAL A 539 -18.65 16.84 -4.19
N TYR A 540 -17.65 16.05 -3.84
CA TYR A 540 -17.64 14.61 -4.09
C TYR A 540 -18.90 14.02 -3.44
N LEU A 541 -19.75 13.44 -4.28
CA LEU A 541 -20.93 12.72 -3.82
C LEU A 541 -20.43 11.49 -3.05
N PRO A 542 -20.82 11.28 -1.78
CA PRO A 542 -20.64 9.97 -1.17
C PRO A 542 -21.36 8.96 -2.07
N MET A 543 -20.64 7.93 -2.49
CA MET A 543 -21.16 6.88 -3.36
C MET A 543 -22.51 6.40 -2.85
N ILE A 544 -23.57 6.71 -3.60
CA ILE A 544 -24.87 6.08 -3.42
C ILE A 544 -24.70 4.65 -3.91
N GLN A 545 -24.56 3.73 -2.94
CA GLN A 545 -24.54 2.29 -3.17
C GLN A 545 -25.83 1.85 -3.90
N LYS A 546 -25.68 1.00 -4.92
CA LYS A 546 -26.75 0.15 -5.42
C LYS A 546 -26.80 -1.15 -4.65
#